data_AF-A0A1G3KVH9-F1
#
_entry.id   AF-A0A1G3KVH9-F1
#
_cell.length_a   1.000
_cell.length_b   1.000
_cell.length_c   1.000
_cell.angle_alpha   90.00
_cell.angle_beta   90.00
_cell.angle_gamma   90.00
#
_symmetry.space_group_name_H-M   'P 1'
#
loop_
_entity.id
_entity.type
_entity.pdbx_description
1 polymer ?
#
loop_
_entity_poly.entity_id
_entity_poly.type
_entity_poly.pdbx_seq_one_letter_code
_entity_poly.pdbx_strand_id
1 'polypeptide(L)' 'MSKGLDCPVCGFKIQLTIDMLVKRDSIFCSSCGLKLTMDKEASKETINVLKEFDKEFKNIENKKNSIMNNYKTN' A
#
# COMPACT_ATOMS: atom_id res chain seq x y z
N MET A 1 15.43 -3.83 -1.31
CA MET A 1 14.66 -4.27 -0.13
C MET A 1 13.36 -4.92 -0.55
N SER A 2 13.08 -6.14 -0.08
CA SER A 2 11.82 -6.84 -0.33
C SER A 2 10.68 -6.13 0.43
N LYS A 3 9.72 -5.56 -0.30
CA LYS A 3 8.57 -4.84 0.27
C LYS A 3 7.56 -5.86 0.81
N GLY A 4 7.66 -6.26 2.08
CA GLY A 4 6.68 -7.17 2.67
C GLY A 4 7.03 -7.61 4.09
N LEU A 5 6.04 -8.20 4.75
CA LEU A 5 6.13 -8.74 6.11
C LEU A 5 6.27 -10.27 6.05
N ASP A 6 7.15 -10.84 6.85
CA ASP A 6 7.22 -12.29 6.98
C ASP A 6 6.08 -12.77 7.88
N CYS A 7 5.30 -13.75 7.41
CA CYS A 7 4.20 -14.29 8.19
C CYS A 7 4.74 -14.96 9.46
N PRO A 8 4.29 -14.55 10.66
CA PRO A 8 4.83 -15.06 11.92
C PRO A 8 4.49 -16.54 12.18
N VAL A 9 3.57 -17.12 11.40
CA VAL A 9 3.11 -18.51 11.56
C VAL A 9 3.80 -19.46 10.59
N CYS A 10 3.96 -19.07 9.32
CA CYS A 10 4.47 -19.97 8.27
C CYS A 10 5.70 -19.48 7.52
N GLY A 11 6.21 -18.29 7.87
CA GLY A 11 7.38 -17.68 7.20
C GLY A 11 7.13 -17.17 5.78
N PHE A 12 5.91 -17.33 5.25
CA PHE A 12 5.58 -16.83 3.91
C PHE A 12 5.69 -15.30 3.82
N LYS A 13 6.26 -14.78 2.73
CA LYS A 13 6.40 -13.34 2.50
C LYS A 13 5.06 -12.72 2.08
N ILE A 14 4.43 -12.01 3.00
CA ILE A 14 3.22 -11.24 2.73
C ILE A 14 3.61 -9.95 2.01
N GLN A 15 3.28 -9.86 0.72
CA GLN A 15 3.47 -8.65 -0.07
C GLN A 15 2.52 -7.56 0.42
N LEU A 16 3.06 -6.37 0.66
CA LEU A 16 2.28 -5.24 1.18
C LEU A 16 2.34 -4.06 0.20
N THR A 17 1.20 -3.38 0.06
CA THR A 17 1.10 -2.10 -0.65
C THR A 17 0.64 -1.01 0.31
N ILE A 18 0.93 0.25 -0.02
CA ILE A 18 0.48 1.41 0.77
C ILE A 18 -1.05 1.43 0.84
N ASP A 19 -1.74 1.16 -0.27
CA ASP A 19 -3.20 1.03 -0.30
C ASP A 19 -3.71 -0.02 0.69
N MET A 20 -3.03 -1.17 0.84
CA MET A 20 -3.44 -2.18 1.81
C MET A 20 -3.29 -1.69 3.26
N LEU A 21 -2.20 -1.00 3.57
CA LEU A 21 -1.95 -0.46 4.92
C LEU A 21 -2.94 0.66 5.27
N VAL A 22 -3.26 1.51 4.31
CA VAL A 22 -4.13 2.67 4.52
C VAL A 22 -5.61 2.28 4.55
N LYS A 23 -6.06 1.44 3.61
CA LYS A 23 -7.49 1.20 3.37
C LYS A 23 -8.03 -0.06 4.01
N ARG A 24 -7.22 -1.10 4.22
CA ARG A 24 -7.71 -2.37 4.77
C ARG A 24 -7.54 -2.39 6.28
N ASP A 25 -8.47 -3.03 6.96
CA ASP A 25 -8.38 -3.27 8.42
C ASP A 25 -7.66 -4.58 8.74
N SER A 26 -7.55 -5.46 7.74
CA SER A 26 -6.83 -6.72 7.87
C SER A 26 -6.10 -7.13 6.60
N ILE A 27 -5.02 -7.86 6.83
CA ILE A 27 -4.15 -8.45 5.81
C ILE A 27 -4.16 -9.95 6.02
N PHE A 28 -4.36 -10.71 4.95
CA PHE A 28 -4.36 -12.17 5.02
C PHE A 28 -3.06 -12.73 4.46
N CYS A 29 -2.49 -13.71 5.13
CA CYS A 29 -1.43 -14.52 4.56
C CYS A 29 -2.03 -15.44 3.50
N SER A 30 -1.58 -15.33 2.24
CA SER A 30 -2.07 -16.17 1.15
C SER A 30 -1.62 -17.64 1.22
N SER A 31 -0.67 -17.95 2.11
CA SER A 31 -0.16 -19.32 2.29
C SER A 31 -0.94 -20.07 3.37
N CYS A 32 -1.01 -19.54 4.60
CA CYS A 32 -1.65 -20.23 5.73
C CYS A 32 -3.01 -19.66 6.14
N GLY A 33 -3.48 -18.58 5.51
CA GLY A 33 -4.77 -17.96 5.82
C GLY A 33 -4.78 -17.07 7.08
N LEU A 34 -3.63 -16.88 7.76
CA LEU A 34 -3.54 -16.01 8.94
C LEU A 34 -4.09 -14.61 8.64
N LYS A 35 -5.06 -14.18 9.44
CA LYS A 35 -5.58 -12.81 9.42
C LYS A 35 -4.78 -11.95 10.40
N LEU A 36 -4.04 -10.99 9.87
CA LEU A 36 -3.37 -9.94 10.62
C LEU A 36 -4.28 -8.72 10.68
N THR A 37 -4.56 -8.22 11.87
CA THR A 37 -5.28 -6.96 12.09
C THR A 37 -4.29 -5.91 12.56
N MET A 38 -4.39 -4.71 11.99
CA MET A 38 -3.54 -3.59 12.40
C MET A 38 -4.27 -2.73 13.42
N ASP A 39 -3.60 -2.41 14.53
CA ASP A 39 -4.11 -1.41 15.46
C ASP A 39 -3.99 -0.02 14.81
N LYS A 40 -5.11 0.49 14.32
CA LYS A 40 -5.17 1.79 13.64
C LYS A 40 -5.13 2.96 14.60
N GLU A 41 -5.46 2.78 15.87
CA GLU A 41 -5.36 3.85 16.85
C GLU A 41 -3.90 4.09 17.20
N ALA A 42 -3.18 3.02 17.54
CA ALA A 42 -1.75 3.08 17.80
C ALA A 42 -0.95 3.53 16.56
N SER A 43 -1.42 3.19 15.36
CA SER A 43 -0.72 3.50 14.10
C SER A 43 -1.23 4.76 13.38
N LYS A 44 -2.09 5.56 14.03
CA LYS A 44 -2.84 6.66 13.38
C LYS A 44 -1.94 7.67 12.68
N GLU A 45 -0.88 8.12 13.35
CA GLU A 45 0.05 9.11 12.80
C GLU A 45 0.77 8.59 11.55
N THR A 46 1.29 7.36 11.63
CA THR A 46 1.95 6.71 10.49
C THR A 46 0.99 6.51 9.32
N ILE A 47 -0.24 6.08 9.60
CA ILE A 47 -1.29 5.92 8.56
C ILE A 47 -1.61 7.26 7.90
N ASN A 48 -1.62 8.37 8.64
CA ASN A 48 -1.86 9.70 8.07
C ASN A 48 -0.73 10.13 7.14
N VAL A 49 0.53 9.93 7.52
CA VAL A 49 1.68 10.19 6.65
C VAL A 49 1.60 9.35 5.37
N LEU A 50 1.22 8.07 5.48
CA LEU A 50 1.04 7.19 4.33
C LEU A 50 -0.10 7.64 3.41
N LYS A 51 -1.20 8.17 3.97
CA LYS A 51 -2.31 8.75 3.20
C LYS A 51 -1.89 9.98 2.41
N GLU A 52 -1.14 10.89 3.03
CA GLU A 52 -0.64 12.10 2.37
C GLU A 52 0.32 11.74 1.25
N PHE A 53 1.26 10.83 1.51
CA PHE A 53 2.17 10.33 0.50
C PHE A 53 1.44 9.67 -0.68
N ASP A 54 0.47 8.80 -0.41
CA ASP A 54 -0.34 8.13 -1.44
C ASP A 54 -1.10 9.13 -2.32
N LYS A 55 -1.66 10.17 -1.70
CA LYS A 55 -2.35 11.25 -2.42
C LYS A 55 -1.41 12.00 -3.36
N GLU A 56 -0.25 12.43 -2.87
CA GLU A 56 0.73 13.17 -3.69
C GLU A 56 1.31 12.29 -4.80
N PHE A 57 1.59 11.02 -4.52
CA PHE A 57 2.04 10.07 -5.53
C PHE A 57 1.03 9.91 -6.66
N LYS A 58 -0.26 9.74 -6.33
CA LYS A 58 -1.35 9.67 -7.31
C LYS A 58 -1.50 10.95 -8.13
N ASN A 59 -1.33 12.12 -7.50
CA ASN A 59 -1.35 13.40 -8.21
C ASN A 59 -0.23 13.49 -9.26
N ILE A 60 0.99 13.06 -8.91
CA ILE A 60 2.13 13.02 -9.83
C ILE A 60 1.87 12.06 -10.99
N GLU A 61 1.36 10.86 -10.68
CA GLU A 61 1.06 9.85 -11.69
C GLU A 61 -0.01 10.32 -12.69
N ASN A 62 -1.06 10.98 -12.19
CA ASN A 62 -2.09 11.60 -13.02
C ASN A 62 -1.52 12.71 -13.92
N LYS A 63 -0.70 13.61 -13.37
CA LYS A 63 -0.04 14.67 -14.16
C LYS A 63 0.85 14.08 -15.26
N LYS A 64 1.66 13.06 -14.92
CA LYS A 64 2.50 12.33 -15.88
C LYS A 64 1.65 11.76 -17.02
N ASN A 65 0.53 11.12 -16.70
CA ASN A 65 -0.35 10.52 -17.71
C ASN A 65 -1.00 11.58 -18.61
N SER A 66 -1.45 12.71 -18.06
CA SER A 66 -1.97 13.83 -18.85
C SER A 66 -0.91 14.39 -19.81
N ILE A 67 0.34 14.53 -19.36
CA ILE A 67 1.45 14.97 -20.22
C ILE A 67 1.70 13.96 -21.35
N MET A 68 1.79 12.66 -21.03
CA MET A 68 2.04 11.61 -22.02
C MET A 68 0.94 11.49 -23.08
N ASN A 69 -0.32 11.72 -22.72
CA ASN A 69 -1.43 11.66 -23.66
C ASN A 69 -1.38 12.78 -24.70
N ASN A 70 -0.86 13.97 -24.33
CA ASN A 70 -0.69 15.08 -25.28
C ASN A 70 0.37 14.80 -26.37
N TYR A 71 1.29 13.84 -26.16
CA TYR A 71 2.29 13.43 -27.15
C TYR A 71 1.82 12.29 -28.07
N LYS A 72 0.65 11.69 -27.82
CA LYS A 72 0.09 10.61 -28.66
C LYS A 72 -0.90 11.11 -29.73
N THR A 73 -1.19 12.41 -29.77
CA THR A 73 -2.17 13.04 -30.66
C THR A 73 -1.55 13.97 -31.72
N ASN A 74 -0.25 13.89 -31.96
CA ASN A 74 0.43 14.53 -33.10
C ASN A 74 1.13 13.49 -33.98
#